data_AF-A0A0X3BK26-F1
#
_entry.id   AF-A0A0X3BK26-F1
#
_cell.length_a   1.000
_cell.length_b   1.000
_cell.length_c   1.000
_cell.angle_alpha   90.00
_cell.angle_beta   90.00
_cell.angle_gamma   90.00
#
_symmetry.space_group_name_H-M   'P 1'
#
loop_
_entity.id
_entity.type
_entity.pdbx_description
1 polymer ?
#
loop_
_entity_poly.entity_id
_entity_poly.type
_entity_poly.pdbx_seq_one_letter_code
_entity_poly.pdbx_strand_id
1 'polypeptide(L)'
;MDYSDIYRSGEYLRKNPTWDVEDSPWKAKQILRILQELDVHAHTIGEVGCGAGEILVNLQRAMSEDCVFQGYDISPQAIELCRQKSNERLHFIQGDLLKEADIHWDLLLAIDVVEHVEEGLSWIHASS
;
A
#
# COMPACT_ATOMS: atom_id res chain seq x y z
N MET A 1 16.55 16.78 -4.39
CA MET A 1 16.85 15.76 -3.36
C MET A 1 16.05 14.54 -3.78
N ASP A 2 16.63 13.36 -3.86
CA ASP A 2 15.82 12.17 -4.22
C ASP A 2 14.80 11.97 -3.10
N TYR A 3 13.51 12.11 -3.41
CA TYR A 3 12.43 11.92 -2.44
C TYR A 3 12.44 10.48 -1.88
N SER A 4 13.03 9.51 -2.58
CA SER A 4 13.22 8.17 -2.03
C SER A 4 14.15 8.16 -0.80
N ASP A 5 15.06 9.13 -0.68
CA ASP A 5 16.00 9.23 0.43
C ASP A 5 15.33 9.57 1.76
N ILE A 6 14.24 10.36 1.79
CA ILE A 6 13.56 10.72 3.05
C ILE A 6 12.86 9.51 3.69
N TYR A 7 12.37 8.59 2.87
CA TYR A 7 11.72 7.35 3.30
C TYR A 7 12.73 6.29 3.71
N ARG A 8 13.91 6.25 3.08
CA ARG A 8 14.99 5.30 3.40
C ARG A 8 15.83 5.75 4.60
N SER A 9 16.06 7.06 4.75
CA SER A 9 16.88 7.65 5.82
C SER A 9 16.17 7.69 7.19
N GLY A 10 14.88 7.35 7.24
CA GLY A 10 14.06 7.44 8.46
C GLY A 10 13.69 8.88 8.84
N GLU A 11 13.99 9.87 8.00
CA GLU A 11 13.59 11.26 8.25
C GLU A 11 12.07 11.40 8.28
N TYR A 12 11.35 10.67 7.41
CA TYR A 12 9.89 10.65 7.40
C TYR A 12 9.32 10.19 8.74
N LEU A 13 9.80 9.07 9.29
CA LEU A 13 9.36 8.55 10.59
C LEU A 13 9.55 9.56 11.72
N ARG A 14 10.68 10.28 11.74
CA ARG A 14 10.94 11.29 12.77
C ARG A 14 9.94 12.44 12.71
N LYS A 15 9.46 12.78 11.51
CA LYS A 15 8.46 13.84 11.29
C LYS A 15 7.03 13.33 11.54
N ASN A 16 6.76 12.06 11.23
CA ASN A 16 5.45 11.42 11.34
C ASN A 16 5.57 10.11 12.15
N PRO A 17 5.63 10.17 13.50
CA PRO A 17 5.96 9.02 14.34
C PRO A 17 4.96 7.86 14.26
N THR A 18 3.72 8.16 13.87
CA THR A 18 2.64 7.19 13.69
C THR A 18 2.46 6.76 12.25
N TRP A 19 3.24 7.28 11.29
CA TRP A 19 3.09 6.99 9.86
C TRP A 19 1.66 7.18 9.34
N ASP A 20 0.94 8.18 9.88
CA ASP A 20 -0.40 8.57 9.46
C ASP A 20 -1.46 7.44 9.51
N VAL A 21 -1.25 6.49 10.42
CA VAL A 21 -2.16 5.34 10.62
C VAL A 21 -3.58 5.73 11.00
N GLU A 22 -3.78 6.91 11.58
CA GLU A 22 -5.09 7.36 12.10
C GLU A 22 -6.16 7.43 11.00
N ASP A 23 -5.76 7.73 9.76
CA ASP A 23 -6.68 7.80 8.62
C ASP A 23 -6.96 6.44 7.97
N SER A 24 -6.15 5.43 8.27
CA SER A 24 -6.21 4.12 7.59
C SER A 24 -7.56 3.42 7.71
N PRO A 25 -8.26 3.41 8.86
CA PRO A 25 -9.60 2.84 8.96
C PRO A 25 -10.62 3.54 8.07
N TRP A 26 -10.53 4.87 7.92
CA TRP A 26 -11.43 5.62 7.04
C TRP A 26 -11.14 5.33 5.57
N LYS A 27 -9.87 5.28 5.16
CA LYS A 27 -9.44 4.92 3.80
C LYS A 27 -9.89 3.51 3.43
N ALA A 28 -9.66 2.54 4.31
CA ALA A 28 -10.11 1.15 4.12
C ALA A 28 -11.64 1.06 3.95
N LYS A 29 -12.41 1.83 4.73
CA LYS A 29 -13.86 1.90 4.57
C LYS A 29 -14.29 2.46 3.21
N GLN A 30 -13.58 3.46 2.67
CA GLN A 30 -13.88 3.96 1.32
C GLN A 30 -13.54 2.93 0.24
N ILE A 31 -12.42 2.21 0.39
CA ILE A 31 -12.04 1.14 -0.54
C ILE A 31 -13.12 0.06 -0.56
N LEU A 32 -13.54 -0.45 0.60
CA LEU A 32 -14.60 -1.46 0.70
C LEU A 32 -15.91 -1.00 0.06
N ARG A 33 -16.27 0.28 0.27
CA ARG A 33 -17.45 0.89 -0.35
C ARG A 33 -17.35 0.89 -1.88
N ILE A 34 -16.21 1.29 -2.44
CA ILE A 34 -15.99 1.31 -3.90
C ILE A 34 -16.08 -0.11 -4.47
N LEU A 35 -15.44 -1.10 -3.81
CA LEU A 35 -15.50 -2.49 -4.24
C LEU A 35 -16.94 -3.02 -4.25
N GLN A 36 -17.73 -2.67 -3.24
CA GLN A 36 -19.14 -3.04 -3.17
C GLN A 36 -19.98 -2.34 -4.26
N GLU A 37 -19.77 -1.04 -4.48
CA GLU A 37 -20.51 -0.26 -5.48
C GLU A 37 -20.23 -0.74 -6.92
N LEU A 38 -19.02 -1.26 -7.17
CA LEU A 38 -18.58 -1.75 -8.48
C LEU A 38 -18.72 -3.27 -8.65
N ASP A 39 -19.23 -3.98 -7.64
CA ASP A 39 -19.33 -5.45 -7.62
C ASP A 39 -17.99 -6.16 -7.90
N VAL A 40 -16.91 -5.64 -7.32
CA VAL A 40 -15.56 -6.19 -7.46
C VAL A 40 -15.28 -7.20 -6.36
N HIS A 41 -14.93 -8.43 -6.76
CA HIS A 41 -14.56 -9.51 -5.85
C HIS A 41 -13.08 -9.88 -6.04
N ALA A 42 -12.20 -9.22 -5.28
CA ALA A 42 -10.77 -9.48 -5.31
C ALA A 42 -10.37 -10.57 -4.29
N HIS A 43 -9.60 -11.56 -4.75
CA HIS A 43 -9.00 -12.61 -3.92
C HIS A 43 -7.52 -12.34 -3.63
N THR A 44 -6.86 -11.53 -4.46
CA THR A 44 -5.47 -11.12 -4.28
C THR A 44 -5.36 -9.61 -4.37
N ILE A 45 -4.86 -8.97 -3.31
CA ILE A 45 -4.78 -7.52 -3.19
C ILE A 45 -3.34 -7.10 -2.91
N GLY A 46 -2.79 -6.28 -3.81
CA GLY A 46 -1.51 -5.61 -3.63
C GLY A 46 -1.69 -4.17 -3.15
N GLU A 47 -0.75 -3.64 -2.39
CA GLU A 47 -0.61 -2.21 -2.14
C GLU A 47 0.83 -1.77 -2.37
N VAL A 48 1.04 -0.78 -3.24
CA VAL A 48 2.32 -0.09 -3.40
C VAL A 48 2.39 1.07 -2.42
N GLY A 49 3.52 1.21 -1.72
CA GLY A 49 3.70 2.23 -0.69
C GLY A 49 2.82 1.98 0.53
N CYS A 50 2.80 0.75 1.06
CA CYS A 50 1.85 0.36 2.11
C CYS A 50 2.09 1.02 3.47
N GLY A 51 3.22 1.71 3.68
CA GLY A 51 3.56 2.35 4.93
C GLY A 51 3.51 1.39 6.13
N ALA A 52 2.87 1.82 7.21
CA ALA A 52 2.63 0.98 8.38
C ALA A 52 1.56 -0.14 8.17
N GLY A 53 1.04 -0.31 6.96
CA GLY A 53 0.22 -1.46 6.55
C GLY A 53 -1.21 -1.48 7.10
N GLU A 54 -1.67 -0.39 7.72
CA GLU A 54 -2.97 -0.37 8.41
C GLU A 54 -4.16 -0.43 7.45
N ILE A 55 -4.02 0.04 6.21
CA ILE A 55 -5.08 -0.13 5.19
C ILE A 55 -5.32 -1.63 4.95
N LEU A 56 -4.26 -2.40 4.65
CA LEU A 56 -4.36 -3.84 4.44
C LEU A 56 -4.84 -4.60 5.68
N VAL A 57 -4.44 -4.19 6.89
CA VAL A 57 -4.94 -4.79 8.14
C VAL A 57 -6.45 -4.60 8.28
N ASN A 58 -6.96 -3.40 7.98
CA ASN A 58 -8.40 -3.12 8.05
C ASN A 58 -9.16 -3.86 6.94
N LEU A 59 -8.61 -3.97 5.74
CA LEU A 59 -9.21 -4.76 4.65
C LEU A 59 -9.25 -6.25 4.99
N GLN A 60 -8.15 -6.83 5.49
CA GLN A 60 -8.10 -8.24 5.90
C GLN A 60 -9.21 -8.60 6.90
N ARG A 61 -9.51 -7.70 7.85
CA ARG A 61 -10.55 -7.91 8.87
C ARG A 61 -11.97 -7.89 8.31
N ALA A 62 -12.18 -7.22 7.18
CA ALA A 62 -13.51 -6.98 6.61
C ALA A 62 -13.83 -7.86 5.38
N MET A 63 -12.80 -8.45 4.76
CA MET A 63 -12.93 -9.23 3.53
C MET A 63 -12.89 -10.74 3.81
N SER A 64 -13.21 -11.54 2.78
CA SER A 64 -13.23 -13.01 2.85
C SER A 64 -11.93 -13.58 3.41
N GLU A 65 -12.03 -14.70 4.12
CA GLU A 65 -10.88 -15.46 4.60
C GLU A 65 -10.02 -16.02 3.46
N ASP A 66 -10.58 -16.17 2.25
CA ASP A 66 -9.81 -16.61 1.07
C ASP A 66 -9.03 -15.47 0.39
N CYS A 67 -9.17 -14.22 0.86
CA CYS A 67 -8.46 -13.08 0.31
C CYS A 67 -7.04 -12.96 0.89
N VAL A 68 -6.04 -12.73 0.04
CA VAL A 68 -4.62 -12.58 0.37
C VAL A 68 -4.14 -11.17 0.05
N PHE A 69 -3.33 -10.62 0.96
CA PHE A 69 -2.89 -9.23 0.94
C PHE A 69 -1.36 -9.14 0.92
N GLN A 70 -0.83 -8.26 0.08
CA GLN A 70 0.61 -8.00 -0.01
C GLN A 70 0.88 -6.50 -0.07
N GLY A 71 1.54 -5.98 0.97
CA GLY A 71 1.98 -4.59 1.02
C GLY A 71 3.46 -4.48 0.69
N TYR A 72 3.80 -3.59 -0.22
CA TYR A 72 5.19 -3.27 -0.56
C TYR A 72 5.52 -1.85 -0.16
N ASP A 73 6.67 -1.67 0.49
CA ASP A 73 7.21 -0.35 0.78
C ASP A 73 8.73 -0.34 0.62
N ILE A 74 9.27 0.74 0.07
CA ILE A 74 10.72 0.91 -0.08
C ILE A 74 11.40 1.28 1.25
N SER A 75 10.63 1.77 2.23
CA SER A 75 11.12 2.18 3.54
C SER A 75 11.30 0.98 4.47
N PRO A 76 12.53 0.68 4.93
CA PRO A 76 12.72 -0.34 5.96
C PRO A 76 12.01 0.00 7.28
N GLN A 77 11.86 1.29 7.59
CA GLN A 77 11.19 1.76 8.81
C GLN A 77 9.68 1.51 8.77
N ALA A 78 9.03 1.77 7.62
CA ALA A 78 7.63 1.44 7.41
C ALA A 78 7.38 -0.06 7.62
N ILE A 79 8.24 -0.89 7.02
CA ILE A 79 8.17 -2.34 7.11
C ILE A 79 8.39 -2.83 8.55
N GLU A 80 9.28 -2.20 9.31
CA GLU A 80 9.47 -2.55 10.73
C GLU A 80 8.21 -2.33 11.56
N LEU A 81 7.41 -1.29 11.26
CA LEU A 81 6.13 -1.03 11.94
C LEU A 81 5.06 -2.10 11.65
N CYS A 82 5.04 -2.65 10.43
CA CYS A 82 4.00 -3.57 9.98
C CYS A 82 4.39 -5.05 10.00
N ARG A 83 5.68 -5.39 10.05
CA ARG A 83 6.17 -6.78 10.01
C ARG A 83 5.50 -7.70 11.04
N GLN A 84 5.28 -7.22 12.26
CA GLN A 84 4.62 -8.02 13.31
C GLN A 84 3.13 -8.31 13.05
N LYS A 85 2.51 -7.61 12.09
CA LYS A 85 1.12 -7.78 11.69
C LYS A 85 0.97 -8.85 10.61
N SER A 86 2.08 -9.29 10.00
CA SER A 86 2.06 -10.34 8.98
C SER A 86 1.52 -11.67 9.52
N ASN A 87 0.82 -12.40 8.65
CA ASN A 87 0.25 -13.71 8.94
C ASN A 87 0.12 -14.52 7.64
N GLU A 88 -0.59 -15.65 7.68
CA GLU A 88 -0.78 -16.55 6.53
C GLU A 88 -1.41 -15.90 5.30
N ARG A 89 -2.11 -14.76 5.47
CA ARG A 89 -2.83 -14.06 4.39
C ARG A 89 -2.44 -12.59 4.26
N LEU A 90 -1.52 -12.09 5.07
CA LEU A 90 -1.08 -10.70 5.03
C LEU A 90 0.44 -10.65 5.11
N HIS A 91 1.04 -10.16 4.03
CA HIS A 91 2.49 -10.11 3.89
C HIS A 91 2.95 -8.69 3.66
N PHE A 92 4.05 -8.31 4.31
CA PHE A 92 4.70 -7.01 4.11
C PHE A 92 6.11 -7.24 3.60
N ILE A 93 6.43 -6.62 2.47
CA ILE A 93 7.64 -6.87 1.71
C ILE A 93 8.38 -5.54 1.54
N GLN A 94 9.62 -5.49 2.01
CA GLN A 94 10.47 -4.34 1.73
C GLN A 94 10.97 -4.45 0.29
N GLY A 95 10.48 -3.60 -0.59
CA GLY A 95 10.76 -3.72 -2.02
C GLY A 95 10.14 -2.61 -2.84
N ASP A 96 10.67 -2.46 -4.05
CA ASP A 96 10.04 -1.64 -5.09
C ASP A 96 9.16 -2.55 -5.94
N LEU A 97 7.84 -2.40 -5.81
CA LEU A 97 6.87 -3.23 -6.50
C LEU A 97 7.08 -3.26 -8.02
N LEU A 98 7.57 -2.16 -8.59
CA LEU A 98 7.78 -2.01 -10.03
C LEU A 98 8.96 -2.86 -10.55
N LYS A 99 9.78 -3.41 -9.65
CA LYS A 99 10.91 -4.28 -9.99
C LYS A 99 10.61 -5.76 -9.82
N GLU A 100 9.45 -6.10 -9.29
CA GLU A 100 9.07 -7.49 -9.09
C GLU A 100 8.53 -8.08 -10.40
N ALA A 101 9.07 -9.24 -10.78
CA ALA A 101 8.60 -9.97 -11.95
C ALA A 101 7.44 -10.91 -11.56
N ASP A 102 6.54 -11.16 -12.51
CA ASP A 102 5.52 -12.21 -12.44
C ASP A 102 4.53 -12.09 -11.26
N ILE A 103 4.22 -10.86 -10.79
CA ILE A 103 3.15 -10.69 -9.79
C ILE A 103 1.81 -10.42 -10.46
N HIS A 104 0.79 -11.13 -9.96
CA HIS A 104 -0.60 -10.97 -10.34
C HIS A 104 -1.44 -10.64 -9.10
N TRP A 105 -2.24 -9.58 -9.20
CA TRP A 105 -3.28 -9.24 -8.24
C TRP A 105 -4.59 -9.00 -8.97
N ASP A 106 -5.70 -9.37 -8.34
CA ASP A 106 -7.04 -8.97 -8.79
C ASP A 106 -7.26 -7.47 -8.59
N LEU A 107 -6.60 -6.89 -7.57
CA LEU A 107 -6.66 -5.47 -7.26
C LEU A 107 -5.29 -4.96 -6.77
N LEU A 108 -4.79 -3.87 -7.38
CA LEU A 108 -3.62 -3.14 -6.90
C LEU A 108 -4.05 -1.77 -6.37
N LEU A 109 -3.72 -1.49 -5.12
CA LEU A 109 -3.96 -0.22 -4.44
C LEU A 109 -2.71 0.66 -4.54
N ALA A 110 -2.93 1.95 -4.85
CA ALA A 110 -1.92 2.99 -4.80
C ALA A 110 -2.53 4.21 -4.08
N ILE A 111 -2.48 4.20 -2.75
CA ILE A 111 -3.14 5.19 -1.89
C ILE A 111 -2.09 6.15 -1.35
N ASP A 112 -2.30 7.45 -1.52
CA ASP A 112 -1.39 8.54 -1.09
C ASP A 112 0.07 8.44 -1.61
N VAL A 113 0.33 7.59 -2.60
CA VAL A 113 1.63 7.46 -3.28
C VAL A 113 1.90 8.60 -4.26
N VAL A 114 0.85 9.25 -4.78
CA VAL A 114 0.94 10.17 -5.93
C VAL A 114 1.16 11.63 -5.53
N GLU A 115 1.02 12.00 -4.25
CA GLU A 115 1.16 13.41 -3.81
C GLU A 115 2.61 13.93 -3.85
N HIS A 116 3.59 13.05 -4.06
CA HIS A 116 5.02 13.38 -4.06
C HIS A 116 5.67 13.38 -5.45
N VAL A 117 4.90 13.21 -6.53
CA VAL A 117 5.39 13.43 -7.89
C VAL A 117 5.34 14.93 -8.18
N GLU A 118 6.36 15.66 -7.73
CA GLU A 118 6.63 16.99 -8.29
C GLU A 118 6.79 16.83 -9.81
N GLU A 119 5.87 17.47 -10.55
CA GLU A 119 5.75 17.51 -12.02
C GLU A 119 5.10 16.29 -12.72
N GLY A 120 3.78 16.18 -12.52
CA GLY A 120 2.79 16.13 -13.62
C GLY A 120 2.77 14.89 -14.52
N LEU A 121 1.80 13.99 -14.27
CA LEU A 121 0.93 13.23 -15.23
C LEU A 121 1.54 12.64 -16.53
N SER A 122 2.85 12.67 -16.72
CA SER A 122 3.56 12.23 -17.93
C SER A 122 3.59 10.70 -18.06
N TRP A 123 3.17 9.97 -17.03
CA TRP A 123 3.04 8.52 -17.03
C TRP A 123 1.72 8.02 -17.68
N ILE A 124 0.73 8.90 -17.95
CA ILE A 124 -0.54 8.52 -18.60
C ILE A 124 -0.49 8.74 -20.13
N HIS A 125 0.58 8.32 -20.79
CA HIS A 125 0.55 8.15 -22.24
C HIS A 125 0.20 6.70 -22.58
N ALA A 126 -1.11 6.44 -22.71
CA ALA A 126 -1.58 5.32 -23.50
C ALA A 126 -1.09 5.54 -24.95
N SER A 127 -0.09 4.78 -25.36
CA SER A 127 0.27 4.70 -26.77
C SER A 127 -0.89 4.00 -27.48
N SER A 128 -1.65 4.78 -28.25
CA SER A 128 -2.62 4.30 -29.24
C SER A 128 -1.90 3.85 -30.50
#